data_AF-A0AAU6B1Z4-F1
#
_entry.id   AF-A0AAU6B1Z4-F1
#
_cell.length_a   1.000
_cell.length_b   1.000
_cell.length_c   1.000
_cell.angle_alpha   90.00
_cell.angle_beta   90.00
_cell.angle_gamma   90.00
#
_symmetry.space_group_name_H-M   'P 1'
#
loop_
_entity.id
_entity.type
_entity.pdbx_description
1 polymer ?
#
loop_
_entity_poly.entity_id
_entity_poly.type
_entity_poly.pdbx_seq_one_letter_code
_entity_poly.pdbx_strand_id
1 'polypeptide(L)'
;MSISADLPVIWRHATDVAVPILKNTGSLVAALAIGKLLLDLWRGTFGRRRRWLKLYRQLSLGLQVDYLFELFGKAAYKRVVTVSPGEDTIEYVWPLSTDGYLQAIISSDETVVRYSLTSCSRRFKPKLQMGGPKGTSSTFKVKLGSTRFADLPGEISDVYLVRGASYYEYGENRYVGRPGKYAHWICSYNVMGTGHLEAISIEIPVETDSMRLPPSWYEGLSEADQENVRQSRAKTVVNTVTISDSNGIGPDGGNFGPRYELVERRLA
;
A
#
# COMPACT_ATOMS: atom_id res chain seq x y z
N MET A 1 31.72 -22.63 72.30
CA MET A 1 31.49 -21.22 72.65
C MET A 1 31.19 -20.49 71.33
N SER A 2 29.92 -20.40 70.94
CA SER A 2 29.52 -19.74 69.68
C SER A 2 29.12 -18.30 69.96
N ILE A 3 29.79 -17.35 69.32
CA ILE A 3 29.44 -15.93 69.37
C ILE A 3 28.43 -15.68 68.24
N SER A 4 27.15 -15.51 68.57
CA SER A 4 26.18 -14.97 67.62
C SER A 4 26.37 -13.46 67.55
N ALA A 5 26.86 -12.96 66.41
CA ALA A 5 26.92 -11.53 66.15
C ALA A 5 25.49 -11.04 65.84
N ASP A 6 24.87 -10.34 66.79
CA ASP A 6 23.64 -9.61 66.57
C ASP A 6 23.91 -8.40 65.65
N LEU A 7 23.32 -8.43 64.46
CA LEU A 7 23.34 -7.29 63.54
C LEU A 7 22.55 -6.11 64.15
N PRO A 8 23.08 -4.87 64.12
CA PRO A 8 22.44 -3.72 64.74
C PRO A 8 21.08 -3.40 64.10
N VAL A 9 20.11 -3.07 64.95
CA VAL A 9 18.68 -2.79 64.66
C VAL A 9 18.45 -1.82 63.49
N ILE A 10 19.40 -0.93 63.20
CA ILE A 10 19.34 0.05 62.12
C ILE A 10 19.34 -0.60 60.72
N TRP A 11 19.93 -1.79 60.56
CA TRP A 11 19.93 -2.52 59.29
C TRP A 11 18.61 -3.25 59.00
N ARG A 12 17.80 -3.58 60.02
CA ARG A 12 16.50 -4.24 59.82
C ARG A 12 15.46 -3.30 59.18
N HIS A 13 15.49 -2.02 59.52
CA HIS A 13 14.60 -1.03 58.91
C HIS A 13 14.95 -0.70 57.45
N ALA A 14 16.24 -0.75 57.09
CA ALA A 14 16.66 -0.57 55.69
C ALA A 14 16.19 -1.74 54.80
N THR A 15 16.22 -2.97 55.32
CA THR A 15 15.72 -4.14 54.58
C THR A 15 14.19 -4.17 54.47
N ASP A 16 13.46 -3.74 55.50
CA ASP A 16 12.00 -3.76 55.50
C ASP A 16 11.36 -2.71 54.59
N VAL A 17 12.06 -1.60 54.31
CA VAL A 17 11.62 -0.57 53.35
C VAL A 17 12.11 -0.86 51.91
N ALA A 18 13.29 -1.46 51.75
CA ALA A 18 13.84 -1.79 50.44
C ALA A 18 13.12 -2.97 49.76
N VAL A 19 12.68 -3.97 50.52
CA VAL A 19 12.03 -5.18 49.97
C VAL A 19 10.68 -4.90 49.28
N PRO A 20 9.77 -4.06 49.81
CA PRO A 20 8.55 -3.65 49.10
C PRO A 20 8.82 -2.81 47.85
N ILE A 21 9.81 -1.91 47.90
CA ILE A 21 10.18 -1.04 46.76
C ILE A 21 10.83 -1.85 45.64
N LEU A 22 11.68 -2.82 45.97
CA LEU A 22 12.28 -3.76 44.99
C LEU A 22 11.25 -4.72 44.40
N LYS A 23 10.28 -5.19 45.20
CA LYS A 23 9.14 -5.98 44.70
C LYS A 23 8.26 -5.19 43.73
N ASN A 24 7.99 -3.92 44.04
CA ASN A 24 7.18 -3.05 43.19
C ASN A 24 7.91 -2.63 41.90
N THR A 25 9.21 -2.36 41.99
CA THR A 25 10.05 -2.03 40.81
C THR A 25 10.24 -3.25 39.90
N GLY A 26 10.48 -4.44 40.47
CA GLY A 26 10.58 -5.69 39.71
C GLY A 26 9.27 -6.06 39.01
N SER A 27 8.12 -5.83 39.68
CA SER A 27 6.79 -5.99 39.10
C SER A 27 6.53 -5.04 37.93
N LEU A 28 6.96 -3.77 38.03
CA LEU A 28 6.84 -2.79 36.95
C LEU A 28 7.70 -3.17 35.73
N VAL A 29 8.96 -3.56 35.95
CA VAL A 29 9.85 -3.99 34.86
C VAL A 29 9.33 -5.25 34.19
N ALA A 30 8.83 -6.22 34.96
CA ALA A 30 8.19 -7.42 34.41
C ALA A 30 6.93 -7.08 33.61
N ALA A 31 6.07 -6.17 34.11
CA ALA A 31 4.88 -5.71 33.40
C ALA A 31 5.23 -4.98 32.09
N LEU A 32 6.30 -4.16 32.07
CA LEU A 32 6.79 -3.51 30.85
C LEU A 32 7.37 -4.51 29.86
N ALA A 33 8.10 -5.53 30.32
CA ALA A 33 8.65 -6.59 29.47
C ALA A 33 7.53 -7.46 28.86
N ILE A 34 6.54 -7.86 29.66
CA ILE A 34 5.35 -8.57 29.18
C ILE A 34 4.56 -7.69 28.21
N GLY A 35 4.38 -6.41 28.53
CA GLY A 35 3.74 -5.43 27.64
C GLY A 35 4.46 -5.30 26.30
N LYS A 36 5.80 -5.27 26.30
CA LYS A 36 6.63 -5.27 25.08
C LYS A 36 6.45 -6.56 24.29
N LEU A 37 6.48 -7.72 24.93
CA LEU A 37 6.24 -9.03 24.28
C LEU A 37 4.86 -9.10 23.65
N LEU A 38 3.81 -8.68 24.37
CA LEU A 38 2.44 -8.62 23.87
C LEU A 38 2.30 -7.62 22.72
N LEU A 39 2.94 -6.46 22.80
CA LEU A 39 2.99 -5.49 21.71
C LEU A 39 3.71 -6.04 20.49
N ASP A 40 4.81 -6.76 20.66
CA ASP A 40 5.58 -7.34 19.57
C ASP A 40 4.84 -8.51 18.91
N LEU A 41 4.15 -9.35 19.70
CA LEU A 41 3.22 -10.38 19.20
C LEU A 41 2.01 -9.76 18.49
N TRP A 42 1.45 -8.67 19.01
CA TRP A 42 0.37 -7.93 18.38
C TRP A 42 0.83 -7.26 17.08
N ARG A 43 2.03 -6.67 17.06
CA ARG A 43 2.70 -6.13 15.88
C ARG A 43 3.09 -7.22 14.88
N GLY A 44 3.24 -8.46 15.31
CA GLY A 44 3.43 -9.63 14.46
C GLY A 44 2.14 -10.15 13.81
N THR A 45 0.97 -9.74 14.30
CA THR A 45 -0.35 -10.26 13.89
C THR A 45 -1.27 -9.18 13.33
N PHE A 46 -2.29 -8.75 14.08
CA PHE A 46 -3.31 -7.80 13.64
C PHE A 46 -2.83 -6.34 13.69
N GLY A 47 -1.95 -6.01 14.63
CA GLY A 47 -1.40 -4.68 14.79
C GLY A 47 -0.54 -4.25 13.61
N ARG A 48 0.13 -5.21 12.96
CA ARG A 48 0.94 -4.99 11.76
C ARG A 48 0.15 -4.28 10.65
N ARG A 49 -1.03 -4.82 10.35
CA ARG A 49 -1.92 -4.30 9.30
C ARG A 49 -2.42 -2.90 9.59
N ARG A 50 -2.78 -2.65 10.86
CA ARG A 50 -3.20 -1.30 11.30
C ARG A 50 -2.04 -0.32 11.22
N ARG A 51 -0.82 -0.74 11.57
CA ARG A 51 0.41 0.06 11.41
C ARG A 51 0.64 0.41 9.95
N TRP A 52 0.63 -0.56 9.03
CA TRP A 52 0.80 -0.30 7.59
C TRP A 52 -0.20 0.70 7.04
N LEU A 53 -1.48 0.54 7.39
CA LEU A 53 -2.51 1.49 6.98
C LEU A 53 -2.32 2.88 7.61
N LYS A 54 -1.81 2.96 8.86
CA LYS A 54 -1.50 4.24 9.51
C LYS A 54 -0.35 4.95 8.80
N LEU A 55 0.74 4.25 8.49
CA LEU A 55 1.89 4.80 7.77
C LEU A 55 1.51 5.21 6.34
N TYR A 56 0.75 4.37 5.63
CA TYR A 56 0.28 4.70 4.28
C TYR A 56 -0.53 6.01 4.24
N ARG A 57 -1.35 6.27 5.26
CA ARG A 57 -2.14 7.51 5.36
C ARG A 57 -1.31 8.76 5.62
N GLN A 58 -0.04 8.62 5.97
CA GLN A 58 0.90 9.74 6.11
C GLN A 58 1.56 10.10 4.78
N LEU A 59 1.40 9.28 3.74
CA LEU A 59 1.95 9.54 2.42
C LEU A 59 1.15 10.65 1.71
N SER A 60 1.89 11.52 1.04
CA SER A 60 1.39 12.50 0.08
C SER A 60 2.39 12.63 -1.05
N LEU A 61 1.93 13.18 -2.17
CA LEU A 61 2.81 13.59 -3.25
C LEU A 61 3.71 14.73 -2.77
N GLY A 62 4.91 14.86 -3.34
CA GLY A 62 5.92 15.84 -2.98
C GLY A 62 6.69 15.54 -1.69
N LEU A 63 6.41 14.41 -1.01
CA LEU A 63 7.22 14.00 0.15
C LEU A 63 8.63 13.63 -0.30
N GLN A 64 9.61 13.97 0.53
CA GLN A 64 11.00 13.54 0.33
C GLN A 64 11.14 12.02 0.48
N VAL A 65 11.97 11.40 -0.37
CA VAL A 65 12.20 9.96 -0.35
C VAL A 65 12.76 9.47 1.00
N ASP A 66 13.58 10.27 1.66
CA ASP A 66 14.14 9.95 2.98
C ASP A 66 13.04 9.72 4.02
N TYR A 67 11.97 10.51 3.97
CA TYR A 67 10.83 10.33 4.86
C TYR A 67 10.13 8.98 4.64
N LEU A 68 10.10 8.46 3.40
CA LEU A 68 9.58 7.12 3.14
C LEU A 68 10.47 6.04 3.75
N PHE A 69 11.79 6.22 3.69
CA PHE A 69 12.75 5.32 4.33
C PHE A 69 12.62 5.35 5.87
N GLU A 70 12.33 6.51 6.47
CA GLU A 70 12.03 6.60 7.90
C GLU A 70 10.76 5.83 8.29
N LEU A 71 9.70 5.93 7.47
CA LEU A 71 8.42 5.28 7.75
C LEU A 71 8.47 3.75 7.53
N PHE A 72 9.04 3.31 6.40
CA PHE A 72 8.94 1.93 5.92
C PHE A 72 10.27 1.15 6.00
N GLY A 73 11.36 1.80 6.37
CA GLY A 73 12.70 1.20 6.37
C GLY A 73 13.26 1.06 4.96
N LYS A 74 14.22 0.15 4.78
CA LYS A 74 14.89 -0.08 3.49
C LYS A 74 13.96 -0.72 2.47
N ALA A 75 13.87 -0.12 1.28
CA ALA A 75 13.19 -0.71 0.13
C ALA A 75 13.86 -2.01 -0.29
N ALA A 76 13.05 -2.99 -0.70
CA ALA A 76 13.57 -4.25 -1.23
C ALA A 76 14.01 -4.14 -2.69
N TYR A 77 13.42 -3.20 -3.44
CA TYR A 77 13.70 -2.98 -4.84
C TYR A 77 13.98 -1.50 -5.11
N LYS A 78 14.90 -1.25 -6.03
CA LYS A 78 15.21 0.06 -6.60
C LYS A 78 15.47 -0.11 -8.10
N ARG A 79 14.86 0.73 -8.93
CA ARG A 79 15.13 0.76 -10.38
C ARG A 79 14.91 2.15 -10.95
N VAL A 80 15.65 2.48 -12.00
CA VAL A 80 15.36 3.63 -12.86
C VAL A 80 14.27 3.27 -13.86
N VAL A 81 13.20 4.06 -13.86
CA VAL A 81 12.06 3.93 -14.77
C VAL A 81 11.79 5.28 -15.41
N THR A 82 11.60 5.29 -16.72
CA THR A 82 11.21 6.48 -17.45
C THR A 82 9.69 6.55 -17.43
N VAL A 83 9.13 7.48 -16.65
CA VAL A 83 7.68 7.67 -16.55
C VAL A 83 7.20 8.72 -17.54
N SER A 84 8.06 9.68 -17.88
CA SER A 84 7.79 10.71 -18.89
C SER A 84 8.99 10.81 -19.83
N PRO A 85 8.79 11.06 -21.14
CA PRO A 85 9.90 11.19 -22.09
C PRO A 85 10.93 12.22 -21.61
N GLY A 86 12.18 11.80 -21.46
CA GLY A 86 13.28 12.67 -21.03
C GLY A 86 13.40 12.87 -19.51
N GLU A 87 12.57 12.22 -18.70
CA GLU A 87 12.71 12.25 -17.23
C GLU A 87 12.84 10.83 -16.65
N ASP A 88 14.04 10.54 -16.17
CA ASP A 88 14.32 9.33 -15.40
C ASP A 88 13.82 9.52 -13.97
N THR A 89 12.96 8.60 -13.55
CA THR A 89 12.44 8.52 -12.18
C THR A 89 12.94 7.25 -11.52
N ILE A 90 12.90 7.19 -10.19
CA ILE A 90 13.33 6.02 -9.43
C ILE A 90 12.12 5.33 -8.81
N GLU A 91 11.94 4.06 -9.14
CA GLU A 91 10.98 3.18 -8.49
C GLU A 91 11.61 2.55 -7.24
N TYR A 92 10.89 2.63 -6.11
CA TYR A 92 11.16 1.87 -4.91
C TYR A 92 9.97 0.99 -4.54
N VAL A 93 10.25 -0.23 -4.04
CA VAL A 93 9.21 -1.15 -3.55
C VAL A 93 9.56 -1.65 -2.14
N TRP A 94 8.60 -1.52 -1.23
CA TRP A 94 8.66 -2.04 0.14
C TRP A 94 7.67 -3.20 0.33
N PRO A 95 8.15 -4.41 0.67
CA PRO A 95 7.29 -5.49 1.11
C PRO A 95 6.73 -5.19 2.50
N LEU A 96 5.41 -5.26 2.65
CA LEU A 96 4.72 -5.03 3.91
C LEU A 96 4.49 -6.37 4.65
N SER A 97 5.56 -7.17 4.76
CA SER A 97 5.48 -8.60 5.12
C SER A 97 4.61 -9.36 4.10
N THR A 98 3.78 -10.30 4.54
CA THR A 98 2.84 -11.06 3.69
C THR A 98 1.55 -10.29 3.40
N ASP A 99 1.39 -9.07 3.92
CA ASP A 99 0.13 -8.35 3.86
C ASP A 99 -0.04 -7.62 2.51
N GLY A 100 1.03 -7.07 1.94
CA GLY A 100 0.97 -6.28 0.72
C GLY A 100 2.32 -5.69 0.29
N TYR A 101 2.28 -4.77 -0.66
CA TYR A 101 3.42 -3.97 -1.12
C TYR A 101 3.08 -2.49 -1.15
N LEU A 102 4.06 -1.66 -0.84
CA LEU A 102 4.08 -0.24 -1.16
C LEU A 102 5.07 -0.03 -2.31
N GLN A 103 4.64 0.62 -3.38
CA GLN A 103 5.49 1.10 -4.46
C GLN A 103 5.49 2.62 -4.41
N ALA A 104 6.63 3.26 -4.65
CA ALA A 104 6.72 4.70 -4.88
C ALA A 104 7.60 4.99 -6.09
N ILE A 105 7.22 6.00 -6.86
CA ILE A 105 8.03 6.59 -7.92
C ILE A 105 8.51 7.95 -7.43
N ILE A 106 9.80 8.17 -7.56
CA ILE A 106 10.51 9.35 -7.07
C ILE A 106 11.06 10.11 -8.27
N SER A 107 10.79 11.41 -8.35
CA SER A 107 11.35 12.30 -9.37
C SER A 107 12.84 12.57 -9.12
N SER A 108 13.45 13.26 -10.08
CA SER A 108 14.85 13.66 -10.03
C SER A 108 15.21 14.58 -8.85
N ASP A 109 14.22 15.28 -8.29
CA ASP A 109 14.33 16.14 -7.09
C ASP A 109 14.14 15.39 -5.77
N GLU A 110 14.17 14.05 -5.80
CA GLU A 110 14.00 13.16 -4.65
C GLU A 110 12.62 13.23 -3.97
N THR A 111 11.60 13.74 -4.69
CA THR A 111 10.22 13.79 -4.19
C THR A 111 9.30 12.70 -4.75
N VAL A 112 8.28 12.33 -3.99
CA VAL A 112 7.29 11.31 -4.39
C VAL A 112 6.31 11.90 -5.40
N VAL A 113 6.34 11.41 -6.64
CA VAL A 113 5.37 11.77 -7.70
C VAL A 113 4.23 10.77 -7.85
N ARG A 114 4.45 9.53 -7.38
CA ARG A 114 3.44 8.47 -7.39
C ARG A 114 3.68 7.47 -6.27
N TYR A 115 2.61 6.95 -5.69
CA TYR A 115 2.71 5.80 -4.79
C TYR A 115 1.49 4.87 -4.90
N SER A 116 1.72 3.58 -4.73
CA SER A 116 0.72 2.52 -4.90
C SER A 116 0.72 1.59 -3.69
N LEU A 117 -0.46 1.22 -3.20
CA LEU A 117 -0.64 0.17 -2.19
C LEU A 117 -1.34 -1.03 -2.80
N THR A 118 -0.65 -2.16 -2.84
CA THR A 118 -1.18 -3.46 -3.29
C THR A 118 -1.45 -4.36 -2.09
N SER A 119 -2.67 -4.90 -1.99
CA SER A 119 -3.04 -5.88 -0.97
C SER A 119 -2.81 -7.30 -1.48
N CYS A 120 -1.97 -8.09 -0.80
CA CYS A 120 -1.64 -9.47 -1.20
C CYS A 120 -2.33 -10.54 -0.33
N SER A 121 -2.93 -10.14 0.80
CA SER A 121 -3.54 -11.08 1.74
C SER A 121 -5.04 -10.84 1.88
N ARG A 122 -5.83 -11.94 1.90
CA ARG A 122 -7.27 -11.90 2.23
C ARG A 122 -7.56 -11.25 3.58
N ARG A 123 -6.57 -11.20 4.49
CA ARG A 123 -6.69 -10.59 5.82
C ARG A 123 -6.25 -9.12 5.87
N PHE A 124 -5.56 -8.61 4.85
CA PHE A 124 -5.16 -7.20 4.74
C PHE A 124 -5.99 -6.51 3.67
N LYS A 125 -7.21 -6.07 4.03
CA LYS A 125 -8.14 -5.41 3.11
C LYS A 125 -8.35 -3.95 3.51
N PRO A 126 -7.33 -3.07 3.35
CA PRO A 126 -7.41 -1.69 3.77
C PRO A 126 -8.60 -0.99 3.10
N LYS A 127 -9.30 -0.19 3.89
CA LYS A 127 -10.37 0.70 3.41
C LYS A 127 -9.78 2.09 3.23
N LEU A 128 -9.66 2.51 1.98
CA LEU A 128 -9.11 3.78 1.56
C LEU A 128 -10.27 4.72 1.21
N GLN A 129 -10.18 5.96 1.71
CA GLN A 129 -11.13 7.00 1.36
C GLN A 129 -10.58 7.73 0.13
N MET A 130 -11.37 7.76 -0.93
CA MET A 130 -11.01 8.30 -2.23
C MET A 130 -12.00 9.39 -2.65
N GLY A 131 -11.65 10.17 -3.67
CA GLY A 131 -12.48 11.24 -4.21
C GLY A 131 -12.24 12.60 -3.55
N GLY A 132 -13.31 13.37 -3.39
CA GLY A 132 -13.26 14.77 -2.89
C GLY A 132 -12.80 14.93 -1.43
N PRO A 133 -12.84 16.16 -0.89
CA PRO A 133 -12.59 16.40 0.52
C PRO A 133 -13.51 15.60 1.43
N LYS A 134 -12.99 15.09 2.55
CA LYS A 134 -13.78 14.34 3.53
C LYS A 134 -15.05 15.12 3.89
N GLY A 135 -16.22 14.50 3.69
CA GLY A 135 -17.52 15.12 3.95
C GLY A 135 -18.20 15.72 2.71
N THR A 136 -17.56 15.71 1.54
CA THR A 136 -18.24 16.02 0.28
C THR A 136 -18.96 14.80 -0.29
N SER A 137 -20.02 15.04 -1.06
CA SER A 137 -20.77 14.01 -1.81
C SER A 137 -19.92 13.21 -2.78
N SER A 138 -18.75 13.73 -3.16
CA SER A 138 -17.78 13.08 -4.05
C SER A 138 -16.79 12.14 -3.34
N THR A 139 -16.99 11.86 -2.05
CA THR A 139 -16.13 10.92 -1.30
C THR A 139 -16.70 9.51 -1.31
N PHE A 140 -15.84 8.52 -1.58
CA PHE A 140 -16.22 7.10 -1.57
C PHE A 140 -15.11 6.23 -0.99
N LYS A 141 -15.43 4.97 -0.69
CA LYS A 141 -14.50 4.04 -0.03
C LYS A 141 -14.14 2.89 -0.96
N VAL A 142 -12.85 2.69 -1.16
CA VAL A 142 -12.32 1.50 -1.84
C VAL A 142 -11.76 0.56 -0.80
N LYS A 143 -12.26 -0.68 -0.77
CA LYS A 143 -11.74 -1.76 0.07
C LYS A 143 -10.94 -2.71 -0.82
N LEU A 144 -9.61 -2.68 -0.70
CA LEU A 144 -8.75 -3.52 -1.53
C LEU A 144 -9.07 -5.01 -1.33
N GLY A 145 -9.07 -5.77 -2.44
CA GLY A 145 -9.43 -7.18 -2.52
C GLY A 145 -10.90 -7.44 -2.22
N SER A 146 -11.81 -6.46 -2.42
CA SER A 146 -13.26 -6.61 -2.20
C SER A 146 -14.12 -5.71 -3.07
N THR A 147 -13.79 -4.41 -3.17
CA THR A 147 -14.51 -3.48 -4.06
C THR A 147 -14.30 -3.90 -5.50
N ARG A 148 -15.35 -3.93 -6.31
CA ARG A 148 -15.27 -4.25 -7.73
C ARG A 148 -15.13 -2.99 -8.57
N PHE A 149 -14.64 -3.13 -9.79
CA PHE A 149 -14.51 -1.98 -10.70
C PHE A 149 -15.87 -1.38 -11.08
N ALA A 150 -16.89 -2.22 -11.26
CA ALA A 150 -18.26 -1.74 -11.50
C ALA A 150 -18.86 -0.92 -10.33
N ASP A 151 -18.33 -1.09 -9.11
CA ASP A 151 -18.78 -0.34 -7.93
C ASP A 151 -18.11 1.04 -7.77
N LEU A 152 -17.13 1.36 -8.62
CA LEU A 152 -16.40 2.63 -8.55
C LEU A 152 -17.25 3.77 -9.15
N PRO A 153 -17.41 4.89 -8.43
CA PRO A 153 -18.20 6.02 -8.91
C PRO A 153 -17.42 6.89 -9.90
N GLY A 154 -18.17 7.73 -10.64
CA GLY A 154 -17.66 8.71 -11.58
C GLY A 154 -17.50 8.15 -13.00
N GLU A 155 -16.91 8.96 -13.88
CA GLU A 155 -16.53 8.55 -15.23
C GLU A 155 -15.08 8.06 -15.25
N ILE A 156 -14.77 7.16 -16.18
CA ILE A 156 -13.41 6.64 -16.38
C ILE A 156 -12.69 7.65 -17.27
N SER A 157 -11.57 8.17 -16.80
CA SER A 157 -10.73 9.08 -17.59
C SER A 157 -9.80 8.31 -18.52
N ASP A 158 -9.27 7.17 -18.07
CA ASP A 158 -8.43 6.29 -18.87
C ASP A 158 -8.55 4.85 -18.36
N VAL A 159 -8.39 3.89 -19.26
CA VAL A 159 -8.20 2.48 -18.92
C VAL A 159 -6.75 2.10 -19.18
N TYR A 160 -6.14 1.34 -18.27
CA TYR A 160 -4.81 0.78 -18.45
C TYR A 160 -4.90 -0.73 -18.54
N LEU A 161 -4.25 -1.27 -19.57
CA LEU A 161 -4.12 -2.70 -19.78
C LEU A 161 -2.65 -3.02 -19.91
N VAL A 162 -2.18 -3.96 -19.09
CA VAL A 162 -0.84 -4.52 -19.25
C VAL A 162 -0.99 -6.02 -19.42
N ARG A 163 -0.38 -6.58 -20.47
CA ARG A 163 -0.42 -8.00 -20.76
C ARG A 163 0.98 -8.48 -21.08
N GLY A 164 1.50 -9.36 -20.24
CA GLY A 164 2.70 -10.14 -20.53
C GLY A 164 2.35 -11.60 -20.81
N ALA A 165 3.37 -12.41 -21.12
CA ALA A 165 3.20 -13.85 -21.33
C ALA A 165 2.64 -14.57 -20.08
N SER A 166 2.91 -14.04 -18.89
CA SER A 166 2.54 -14.66 -17.60
C SER A 166 1.65 -13.78 -16.71
N TYR A 167 1.31 -12.56 -17.12
CA TYR A 167 0.57 -11.63 -16.27
C TYR A 167 -0.42 -10.76 -17.04
N TYR A 168 -1.49 -10.36 -16.36
CA TYR A 168 -2.48 -9.41 -16.84
C TYR A 168 -2.79 -8.41 -15.72
N GLU A 169 -2.72 -7.13 -16.04
CA GLU A 169 -3.11 -6.04 -15.15
C GLU A 169 -4.19 -5.19 -15.80
N TYR A 170 -5.14 -4.75 -14.99
CA TYR A 170 -6.25 -3.88 -15.37
C TYR A 170 -6.27 -2.66 -14.46
N GLY A 171 -6.39 -1.45 -15.00
CA GLY A 171 -6.49 -0.23 -14.22
C GLY A 171 -7.50 0.77 -14.79
N GLU A 172 -8.12 1.56 -13.93
CA GLU A 172 -8.96 2.70 -14.31
C GLU A 172 -8.42 3.98 -13.64
N ASN A 173 -8.07 4.98 -14.46
CA ASN A 173 -7.81 6.35 -14.01
C ASN A 173 -9.11 7.10 -13.84
N ARG A 174 -9.23 7.87 -12.76
CA ARG A 174 -10.37 8.74 -12.52
C ARG A 174 -9.91 10.07 -11.95
N TYR A 175 -10.31 11.15 -12.61
CA TYR A 175 -10.02 12.52 -12.19
C TYR A 175 -11.16 13.08 -11.35
N VAL A 176 -10.86 13.67 -10.18
CA VAL A 176 -11.87 14.31 -9.30
C VAL A 176 -11.51 15.78 -9.00
N GLY A 177 -10.61 16.39 -9.77
CA GLY A 177 -10.46 17.85 -9.81
C GLY A 177 -10.03 18.50 -8.48
N ARG A 178 -8.98 18.02 -7.83
CA ARG A 178 -8.38 18.68 -6.65
C ARG A 178 -7.10 19.44 -7.03
N PRO A 179 -7.17 20.76 -7.31
CA PRO A 179 -5.98 21.59 -7.41
C PRO A 179 -5.19 21.51 -6.09
N GLY A 180 -3.96 20.98 -6.16
CA GLY A 180 -2.97 21.11 -5.10
C GLY A 180 -2.80 19.98 -4.09
N LYS A 181 -3.58 18.87 -4.11
CA LYS A 181 -3.30 17.71 -3.22
C LYS A 181 -3.57 16.30 -3.80
N TYR A 182 -4.26 16.15 -4.93
CA TYR A 182 -4.32 14.90 -5.70
C TYR A 182 -4.64 15.23 -7.15
N ALA A 183 -3.75 14.88 -8.09
CA ALA A 183 -4.07 15.05 -9.50
C ALA A 183 -4.92 13.88 -9.98
N HIS A 184 -4.57 12.63 -9.65
CA HIS A 184 -5.33 11.46 -10.08
C HIS A 184 -5.33 10.35 -9.04
N TRP A 185 -6.39 9.54 -9.05
CA TRP A 185 -6.39 8.25 -8.39
C TRP A 185 -6.69 7.16 -9.40
N ILE A 186 -5.94 6.08 -9.27
CA ILE A 186 -6.00 4.95 -10.17
C ILE A 186 -6.34 3.74 -9.31
N CYS A 187 -7.40 3.04 -9.67
CA CYS A 187 -7.71 1.73 -9.10
C CYS A 187 -7.21 0.68 -10.08
N SER A 188 -6.49 -0.33 -9.59
CA SER A 188 -5.98 -1.40 -10.43
C SER A 188 -6.16 -2.78 -9.80
N TYR A 189 -6.20 -3.78 -10.67
CA TYR A 189 -5.86 -5.15 -10.36
C TYR A 189 -4.40 -5.37 -10.77
N ASN A 190 -3.55 -5.58 -9.78
CA ASN A 190 -2.17 -6.03 -9.94
C ASN A 190 -2.10 -7.53 -9.65
N VAL A 191 -1.38 -8.31 -10.46
CA VAL A 191 -1.28 -9.77 -10.32
C VAL A 191 -0.69 -10.22 -8.97
N MET A 192 0.13 -9.39 -8.31
CA MET A 192 0.65 -9.68 -6.97
C MET A 192 -0.41 -9.55 -5.88
N GLY A 193 -1.51 -8.86 -6.17
CA GLY A 193 -2.57 -8.62 -5.21
C GLY A 193 -3.54 -9.79 -5.05
N THR A 194 -4.33 -9.76 -3.98
CA THR A 194 -5.38 -10.74 -3.72
C THR A 194 -6.69 -10.32 -4.39
N GLY A 195 -7.41 -11.26 -4.98
CA GLY A 195 -8.68 -10.94 -5.60
C GLY A 195 -9.06 -11.88 -6.74
N HIS A 196 -10.22 -11.61 -7.32
CA HIS A 196 -10.61 -12.18 -8.61
C HIS A 196 -10.35 -11.16 -9.72
N LEU A 197 -9.82 -11.64 -10.84
CA LEU A 197 -9.70 -10.90 -12.08
C LEU A 197 -10.48 -11.66 -13.15
N GLU A 198 -11.37 -10.97 -13.82
CA GLU A 198 -11.97 -11.44 -15.06
C GLU A 198 -11.31 -10.70 -16.22
N ALA A 199 -10.54 -11.41 -17.06
CA ALA A 199 -9.92 -10.79 -18.22
C ALA A 199 -10.99 -10.29 -19.21
N ILE A 200 -10.75 -9.13 -19.82
CA ILE A 200 -11.63 -8.62 -20.87
C ILE A 200 -11.43 -9.49 -22.12
N SER A 201 -12.49 -10.16 -22.55
CA SER A 201 -12.48 -11.10 -23.68
C SER A 201 -12.78 -10.40 -25.00
N ILE A 202 -11.97 -9.41 -25.36
CA ILE A 202 -12.06 -8.68 -26.63
C ILE A 202 -10.68 -8.56 -27.27
N GLU A 203 -10.64 -8.39 -28.58
CA GLU A 203 -9.39 -8.11 -29.28
C GLU A 203 -8.96 -6.67 -28.96
N ILE A 204 -7.94 -6.55 -28.11
CA ILE A 204 -7.32 -5.28 -27.80
C ILE A 204 -6.25 -5.07 -28.87
N PRO A 205 -6.21 -3.92 -29.57
CA PRO A 205 -5.14 -3.62 -30.52
C PRO A 205 -3.83 -3.50 -29.74
N VAL A 206 -3.02 -4.56 -29.69
CA VAL A 206 -1.78 -4.58 -28.89
C VAL A 206 -0.60 -4.25 -29.81
N GLU A 207 -0.16 -2.99 -29.81
CA GLU A 207 1.15 -2.62 -30.40
C GLU A 207 2.29 -2.80 -29.38
N THR A 208 2.00 -2.76 -28.07
CA THR A 208 2.97 -2.86 -26.95
C THR A 208 2.39 -3.60 -25.74
N ASP A 209 3.25 -4.10 -24.84
CA ASP A 209 2.88 -4.86 -23.63
C ASP A 209 2.03 -4.07 -22.60
N SER A 210 1.97 -2.74 -22.73
CA SER A 210 1.19 -1.84 -21.88
C SER A 210 0.52 -0.76 -22.72
N MET A 211 -0.79 -0.60 -22.58
CA MET A 211 -1.55 0.42 -23.31
C MET A 211 -2.44 1.24 -22.37
N ARG A 212 -2.39 2.55 -22.58
CA ARG A 212 -3.35 3.52 -22.05
C ARG A 212 -4.44 3.73 -23.10
N LEU A 213 -5.67 3.43 -22.74
CA LEU A 213 -6.85 3.52 -23.59
C LEU A 213 -7.69 4.72 -23.15
N PRO A 214 -7.93 5.71 -24.03
CA PRO A 214 -8.78 6.85 -23.72
C PRO A 214 -10.26 6.44 -23.62
N PRO A 215 -11.17 7.29 -23.10
CA PRO A 215 -12.58 6.98 -22.99
C PRO A 215 -13.23 6.66 -24.34
N SER A 216 -12.79 7.31 -25.41
CA SER A 216 -13.24 7.09 -26.78
C SER A 216 -12.98 5.67 -27.30
N TRP A 217 -12.01 4.94 -26.72
CA TRP A 217 -11.81 3.53 -27.04
C TRP A 217 -13.05 2.71 -26.71
N TYR A 218 -13.63 2.92 -25.52
CA TYR A 218 -14.82 2.21 -25.08
C TYR A 218 -16.04 2.57 -25.94
N GLU A 219 -16.16 3.84 -26.34
CA GLU A 219 -17.24 4.32 -27.22
C GLU A 219 -17.16 3.72 -28.63
N GLY A 220 -15.95 3.42 -29.11
CA GLY A 220 -15.72 2.78 -30.40
C GLY A 220 -15.96 1.26 -30.43
N LEU A 221 -16.19 0.63 -29.27
CA LEU A 221 -16.47 -0.81 -29.19
C LEU A 221 -17.89 -1.15 -29.65
N SER A 222 -18.06 -2.36 -30.19
CA SER A 222 -19.39 -2.93 -30.45
C SER A 222 -20.18 -3.08 -29.15
N GLU A 223 -21.52 -3.13 -29.22
CA GLU A 223 -22.35 -3.31 -28.02
C GLU A 223 -22.02 -4.59 -27.24
N ALA A 224 -21.69 -5.67 -27.96
CA ALA A 224 -21.26 -6.93 -27.36
C ALA A 224 -19.93 -6.80 -26.61
N ASP A 225 -18.97 -6.07 -27.18
CA ASP A 225 -17.68 -5.82 -26.55
C ASP A 225 -17.78 -4.89 -25.35
N GLN A 226 -18.62 -3.86 -25.43
CA GLN A 226 -18.96 -3.01 -24.29
C GLN A 226 -19.56 -3.84 -23.15
N GLU A 227 -20.46 -4.78 -23.46
CA GLU A 227 -21.01 -5.69 -22.46
C GLU A 227 -19.95 -6.60 -21.86
N ASN A 228 -19.02 -7.14 -22.68
CA ASN A 228 -17.89 -7.92 -22.19
C ASN A 228 -17.01 -7.12 -21.20
N VAL A 229 -16.74 -5.85 -21.49
CA VAL A 229 -16.03 -4.95 -20.57
C VAL A 229 -16.83 -4.73 -19.29
N ARG A 230 -18.15 -4.46 -19.38
CA ARG A 230 -19.01 -4.29 -18.19
C ARG A 230 -19.02 -5.55 -17.30
N GLN A 231 -19.15 -6.73 -17.90
CA GLN A 231 -19.14 -8.00 -17.18
C GLN A 231 -17.79 -8.28 -16.52
N SER A 232 -16.68 -8.02 -17.22
CA SER A 232 -15.34 -8.11 -16.63
C SER A 232 -15.21 -7.18 -15.42
N ARG A 233 -15.59 -5.90 -15.57
CA ARG A 233 -15.57 -4.92 -14.46
C ARG A 233 -16.45 -5.32 -13.28
N ALA A 234 -17.58 -5.97 -13.54
CA ALA A 234 -18.51 -6.46 -12.52
C ALA A 234 -17.99 -7.67 -11.73
N LYS A 235 -16.93 -8.34 -12.21
CA LYS A 235 -16.31 -9.49 -11.54
C LYS A 235 -14.92 -9.17 -10.99
N THR A 236 -14.16 -8.32 -11.67
CA THR A 236 -12.80 -7.93 -11.28
C THR A 236 -12.81 -7.06 -10.03
N VAL A 237 -11.98 -7.42 -9.05
CA VAL A 237 -11.83 -6.66 -7.81
C VAL A 237 -10.64 -5.71 -7.89
N VAL A 238 -10.78 -4.53 -7.28
CA VAL A 238 -9.66 -3.61 -7.06
C VAL A 238 -8.79 -4.17 -5.93
N ASN A 239 -7.51 -4.41 -6.20
CA ASN A 239 -6.55 -4.89 -5.20
C ASN A 239 -5.38 -3.94 -4.97
N THR A 240 -5.27 -2.91 -5.82
CA THR A 240 -4.25 -1.87 -5.76
C THR A 240 -4.90 -0.51 -5.96
N VAL A 241 -4.44 0.47 -5.19
CA VAL A 241 -4.79 1.89 -5.39
C VAL A 241 -3.50 2.66 -5.54
N THR A 242 -3.44 3.51 -6.55
CA THR A 242 -2.33 4.40 -6.85
C THR A 242 -2.78 5.84 -6.78
N ILE A 243 -1.94 6.66 -6.17
CA ILE A 243 -2.05 8.10 -6.16
C ILE A 243 -0.92 8.65 -7.01
N SER A 244 -1.24 9.52 -7.96
CA SER A 244 -0.27 10.13 -8.88
C SER A 244 -0.50 11.63 -9.01
N ASP A 245 0.56 12.37 -9.26
CA ASP A 245 0.46 13.71 -9.82
C ASP A 245 0.06 13.64 -11.31
N SER A 246 -0.24 14.79 -11.93
CA SER A 246 -0.70 14.88 -13.32
C SER A 246 0.40 14.58 -14.32
N ASN A 247 1.66 14.72 -13.90
CA ASN A 247 2.84 14.58 -14.74
C ASN A 247 3.41 13.15 -14.72
N GLY A 248 3.07 12.35 -13.71
CA GLY A 248 3.49 10.96 -13.49
C GLY A 248 2.56 9.91 -14.11
N ILE A 249 1.64 10.35 -14.99
CA ILE A 249 0.74 9.48 -15.76
C ILE A 249 1.24 9.39 -17.20
N GLY A 250 2.44 8.83 -17.36
CA GLY A 250 2.91 8.46 -18.68
C GLY A 250 2.18 7.21 -19.20
N PRO A 251 1.89 7.12 -20.51
CA PRO A 251 1.44 5.89 -21.15
C PRO A 251 2.46 4.74 -21.02
N ASP A 252 3.75 5.09 -20.85
CA ASP A 252 4.87 4.15 -20.76
C ASP A 252 5.40 3.95 -19.33
N GLY A 253 4.82 4.68 -18.37
CA GLY A 253 5.35 4.88 -17.03
C GLY A 253 4.99 3.81 -16.00
N GLY A 254 5.01 2.54 -16.38
CA GLY A 254 5.09 1.40 -15.46
C GLY A 254 3.79 0.97 -14.76
N ASN A 255 3.78 -0.33 -14.42
CA ASN A 255 2.72 -1.05 -13.73
C ASN A 255 2.24 -0.35 -12.44
N PHE A 256 0.95 -0.49 -12.15
CA PHE A 256 0.36 -0.01 -10.91
C PHE A 256 0.55 -1.05 -9.81
N GLY A 257 1.58 -0.86 -8.98
CA GLY A 257 2.03 -1.84 -8.01
C GLY A 257 3.32 -2.53 -8.46
N PRO A 258 3.90 -3.41 -7.61
CA PRO A 258 5.15 -4.08 -7.93
C PRO A 258 5.00 -5.01 -9.13
N ARG A 259 6.06 -5.13 -9.94
CA ARG A 259 6.08 -6.14 -11.00
C ARG A 259 6.26 -7.54 -10.41
N TYR A 260 5.47 -8.46 -10.92
CA TYR A 260 5.47 -9.87 -10.55
C TYR A 260 6.87 -10.50 -10.57
N GLU A 261 7.55 -10.35 -11.70
CA GLU A 261 8.84 -10.99 -12.01
C GLU A 261 9.96 -10.60 -11.04
N LEU A 262 9.88 -9.39 -10.49
CA LEU A 262 10.91 -8.82 -9.63
C LEU A 262 10.75 -9.27 -8.17
N VAL A 263 9.53 -9.65 -7.80
CA VAL A 263 9.17 -9.95 -6.41
C VAL A 263 9.12 -11.45 -6.15
N GLU A 264 8.66 -12.25 -7.11
CA GLU A 264 8.57 -13.72 -6.96
C GLU A 264 9.94 -14.38 -6.78
N ARG A 265 10.98 -13.88 -7.46
CA ARG A 265 12.36 -14.41 -7.39
C ARG A 265 13.01 -14.41 -6.00
N ARG A 266 12.36 -13.86 -4.97
CA ARG A 266 12.84 -13.86 -3.57
C ARG A 266 12.12 -14.85 -2.66
N LEU A 267 10.95 -15.37 -3.09
CA LEU A 267 10.17 -16.32 -2.30
C LEU A 267 10.45 -17.78 -2.67
N ALA A 268 11.16 -18.02 -3.78
CA ALA A 268 11.77 -19.29 -4.15
C ALA A 268 13.22 -19.34 -3.66
#